data_AF-A0AAV4F0M0-F1
#
_entry.id   AF-A0AAV4F0M0-F1
#
_cell.length_a   1.000
_cell.length_b   1.000
_cell.length_c   1.000
_cell.angle_alpha   90.00
_cell.angle_beta   90.00
_cell.angle_gamma   90.00
#
_symmetry.space_group_name_H-M   'P 1'
#
loop_
_entity.id
_entity.type
_entity.pdbx_description
1 polymer ?
#
loop_
_entity_poly.entity_id
_entity_poly.type
_entity_poly.pdbx_seq_one_letter_code
_entity_poly.pdbx_strand_id
1 'polypeptide(L)'
;MAEELIIKLDDNSSTNDKLSKMFDHNKEGSNDFPDALLNSSGKSIRSKVLPSKDFFSKNASVQGEIKTQFDNWTKVQVDEVFPKWDTDATSRNPGKLEAEDKTRHVNTKGMEYIQIIKKSLRSHDAFTLGRATIVNKNYEERDKQANIIRENISKVIAVRTAHYSQSEKDKLSGAGEKKSAFHDLSEVFGFMYSLQVNRKPNSKAPYFTRQEVKGFTDKLEVNNGFWEITSAYIA
;
A
#
# COMPACT_ATOMS: atom_id res chain seq x y z
N MET A 1 0.47 16.87 -5.95
CA MET A 1 -0.99 16.67 -5.97
C MET A 1 -1.44 15.58 -5.01
N ALA A 2 -1.24 14.29 -5.29
CA ALA A 2 -1.74 13.20 -4.42
C ALA A 2 -1.21 13.27 -2.97
N GLU A 3 0.07 13.63 -2.79
CA GLU A 3 0.64 13.81 -1.45
C GLU A 3 -0.02 14.95 -0.66
N GLU A 4 -0.32 16.08 -1.31
CA GLU A 4 -1.01 17.20 -0.67
C GLU A 4 -2.46 16.86 -0.32
N LEU A 5 -3.16 16.10 -1.18
CA LEU A 5 -4.49 15.58 -0.84
C LEU A 5 -4.41 14.67 0.40
N ILE A 6 -3.40 13.79 0.47
CA ILE A 6 -3.19 12.90 1.63
C ILE A 6 -2.91 13.72 2.90
N ILE A 7 -2.14 14.80 2.81
CA ILE A 7 -1.90 15.72 3.94
C ILE A 7 -3.22 16.37 4.39
N LYS A 8 -4.05 16.83 3.45
CA LYS A 8 -5.34 17.46 3.77
C LYS A 8 -6.41 16.49 4.28
N LEU A 9 -6.30 15.20 3.96
CA LEU A 9 -7.12 14.14 4.56
C LEU A 9 -6.75 13.87 6.03
N ASP A 10 -5.60 14.36 6.51
CA ASP A 10 -5.11 14.27 7.89
C ASP A 10 -5.22 15.60 8.65
N ASP A 11 -6.01 16.54 8.12
CA ASP A 11 -6.25 17.87 8.66
C ASP A 11 -7.75 18.07 8.85
N ASN A 12 -8.23 17.93 10.09
CA ASN A 12 -9.65 18.00 10.44
C ASN A 12 -10.29 19.38 10.23
N SER A 13 -9.51 20.41 9.86
CA SER A 13 -10.03 21.70 9.41
C SER A 13 -10.38 21.74 7.91
N SER A 14 -10.02 20.70 7.15
CA SER A 14 -10.33 20.61 5.72
C SER A 14 -11.82 20.38 5.47
N THR A 15 -12.30 20.82 4.31
CA THR A 15 -13.72 20.73 3.92
C THR A 15 -13.93 19.78 2.76
N ASN A 16 -15.17 19.29 2.61
CA ASN A 16 -15.58 18.50 1.44
C ASN A 16 -15.24 19.23 0.13
N ASP A 17 -15.59 20.51 0.03
CA ASP A 17 -15.31 21.31 -1.17
C ASP A 17 -13.81 21.36 -1.48
N LYS A 18 -12.96 21.58 -0.46
CA LYS A 18 -11.51 21.63 -0.65
C LYS A 18 -10.96 20.27 -1.11
N LEU A 19 -11.35 19.18 -0.46
CA LEU A 19 -10.87 17.84 -0.81
C LEU A 19 -11.36 17.38 -2.19
N SER A 20 -12.62 17.66 -2.53
CA SER A 20 -13.18 17.35 -3.86
C SER A 20 -12.46 18.14 -4.95
N LYS A 21 -12.20 19.43 -4.75
CA LYS A 21 -11.44 20.26 -5.71
C LYS A 21 -10.00 19.77 -5.89
N MET A 22 -9.32 19.42 -4.79
CA MET A 22 -7.98 18.82 -4.86
C MET A 22 -7.99 17.48 -5.61
N PHE A 23 -9.00 16.64 -5.38
CA PHE A 23 -9.11 15.35 -6.03
C PHE A 23 -9.38 15.49 -7.55
N ASP A 24 -10.29 16.38 -7.93
CA ASP A 24 -10.68 16.55 -9.33
C ASP A 24 -9.68 17.38 -10.14
N HIS A 25 -9.27 18.55 -9.63
CA HIS A 25 -8.51 19.59 -10.33
C HIS A 25 -8.88 19.71 -11.81
N ASN A 26 -10.15 20.06 -12.04
CA ASN A 26 -10.77 19.99 -13.37
C ASN A 26 -10.34 21.12 -14.32
N LYS A 27 -9.57 22.10 -13.84
CA LYS A 27 -9.14 23.27 -14.61
C LYS A 27 -7.77 23.76 -14.16
N GLU A 28 -6.85 23.86 -15.12
CA GLU A 28 -5.55 24.51 -14.94
C GLU A 28 -5.72 25.98 -14.51
N GLY A 29 -4.93 26.39 -13.52
CA GLY A 29 -4.99 27.69 -12.87
C GLY A 29 -5.98 27.79 -11.70
N SER A 30 -6.79 26.77 -11.43
CA SER A 30 -7.65 26.73 -10.24
C SER A 30 -6.80 26.65 -8.97
N ASN A 31 -7.15 27.42 -7.94
CA ASN A 31 -6.41 27.50 -6.68
C ASN A 31 -6.77 26.35 -5.72
N ASP A 32 -6.57 25.11 -6.18
CA ASP A 32 -7.00 23.91 -5.46
C ASP A 32 -5.93 23.40 -4.49
N PHE A 33 -4.65 23.70 -4.75
CA PHE A 33 -3.48 23.28 -3.98
C PHE A 33 -2.73 24.48 -3.37
N PRO A 34 -2.07 24.31 -2.21
CA PRO A 34 -1.10 25.29 -1.71
C PRO A 34 0.05 25.59 -2.68
N ASP A 35 0.55 24.59 -3.41
CA ASP A 35 1.59 24.78 -4.41
C ASP A 35 1.01 25.31 -5.74
N ALA A 36 1.41 26.53 -6.10
CA ALA A 36 0.99 27.19 -7.33
C ALA A 36 1.43 26.45 -8.62
N LEU A 37 2.52 25.68 -8.58
CA LEU A 37 2.96 24.86 -9.71
C LEU A 37 2.01 23.69 -9.96
N LEU A 38 1.39 23.15 -8.91
CA LEU A 38 0.35 22.14 -9.07
C LEU A 38 -0.93 22.73 -9.64
N ASN A 39 -1.34 23.90 -9.16
CA ASN A 39 -2.49 24.63 -9.70
C ASN A 39 -2.32 24.96 -11.18
N SER A 40 -1.10 25.26 -11.60
CA SER A 40 -0.77 25.56 -13.00
C SER A 40 -0.60 24.31 -13.86
N SER A 41 -0.87 23.11 -13.33
CA SER A 41 -0.76 21.88 -14.11
C SER A 41 -2.13 21.40 -14.59
N GLY A 42 -2.28 21.04 -15.86
CA GLY A 42 -3.49 20.38 -16.38
C GLY A 42 -3.68 18.92 -15.89
N LYS A 43 -3.19 18.56 -14.70
CA LYS A 43 -3.19 17.20 -14.15
C LYS A 43 -4.32 17.03 -13.14
N SER A 44 -4.90 15.84 -13.08
CA SER A 44 -6.01 15.51 -12.17
C SER A 44 -5.71 14.24 -11.39
N ILE A 45 -5.92 14.22 -10.07
CA ILE A 45 -5.80 13.00 -9.25
C ILE A 45 -6.89 12.01 -9.66
N ARG A 46 -8.12 12.48 -9.87
CA ARG A 46 -9.26 11.68 -10.36
C ARG A 46 -8.93 10.92 -11.65
N SER A 47 -8.21 11.56 -12.58
CA SER A 47 -7.78 10.91 -13.83
C SER A 47 -6.79 9.74 -13.61
N LYS A 48 -6.17 9.67 -12.44
CA LYS A 48 -5.16 8.67 -12.05
C LYS A 48 -5.69 7.55 -11.17
N VAL A 49 -6.98 7.57 -10.83
CA VAL A 49 -7.64 6.44 -10.19
C VAL A 49 -7.74 5.28 -11.17
N LEU A 50 -6.82 4.32 -11.02
CA LEU A 50 -6.74 3.09 -11.82
C LEU A 50 -6.92 3.29 -13.35
N PRO A 51 -6.15 4.15 -14.06
CA PRO A 51 -6.33 4.39 -15.50
C PRO A 51 -5.83 3.26 -16.42
N SER A 52 -6.05 1.99 -16.07
CA SER A 52 -5.75 0.85 -16.94
C SER A 52 -6.65 0.88 -18.18
N LYS A 53 -6.12 1.39 -19.30
CA LYS A 53 -6.87 1.47 -20.56
C LYS A 53 -7.34 0.10 -21.03
N ASP A 54 -6.48 -0.92 -20.93
CA ASP A 54 -6.82 -2.27 -21.40
C ASP A 54 -8.00 -2.84 -20.60
N PHE A 55 -7.94 -2.75 -19.27
CA PHE A 55 -9.00 -3.24 -18.39
C PHE A 55 -10.30 -2.45 -18.54
N PHE A 56 -10.22 -1.11 -18.63
CA PHE A 56 -11.40 -0.24 -18.67
C PHE A 56 -11.92 0.07 -20.07
N SER A 57 -11.23 -0.34 -21.14
CA SER A 57 -11.69 -0.19 -22.53
C SER A 57 -13.07 -0.82 -22.78
N LYS A 58 -13.39 -1.88 -22.03
CA LYS A 58 -14.68 -2.57 -22.07
C LYS A 58 -15.50 -2.43 -20.79
N ASN A 59 -15.00 -1.68 -19.79
CA ASN A 59 -15.57 -1.58 -18.44
C ASN A 59 -15.66 -0.13 -17.93
N ALA A 60 -15.92 0.84 -18.83
CA ALA A 60 -15.90 2.26 -18.48
C ALA A 60 -16.86 2.62 -17.33
N SER A 61 -18.02 1.95 -17.20
CA SER A 61 -18.95 2.12 -16.07
C SER A 61 -18.28 1.81 -14.73
N VAL A 62 -17.58 0.68 -14.65
CA VAL A 62 -16.83 0.25 -13.46
C VAL A 62 -15.75 1.28 -13.11
N GLN A 63 -15.10 1.88 -14.11
CA GLN A 63 -14.13 2.95 -13.84
C GLN A 63 -14.78 4.19 -13.21
N GLY A 64 -15.99 4.54 -13.68
CA GLY A 64 -16.79 5.62 -13.12
C GLY A 64 -17.18 5.35 -11.66
N GLU A 65 -17.71 4.15 -11.38
CA GLU A 65 -18.09 3.70 -10.03
C GLU A 65 -16.91 3.74 -9.06
N ILE A 66 -15.73 3.28 -9.49
CA ILE A 66 -14.51 3.34 -8.68
C ILE A 66 -14.14 4.80 -8.37
N LYS A 67 -14.19 5.71 -9.35
CA LYS A 67 -13.88 7.14 -9.11
C LYS A 67 -14.88 7.75 -8.12
N THR A 68 -16.16 7.46 -8.28
CA THR A 68 -17.22 7.86 -7.33
C THR A 68 -16.99 7.27 -5.94
N GLN A 69 -16.45 6.05 -5.83
CA GLN A 69 -16.10 5.47 -4.54
C GLN A 69 -14.97 6.24 -3.83
N PHE A 70 -14.00 6.77 -4.57
CA PHE A 70 -12.98 7.66 -4.00
C PHE A 70 -13.56 9.01 -3.56
N ASP A 71 -14.47 9.60 -4.34
CA ASP A 71 -15.21 10.80 -3.92
C ASP A 71 -15.96 10.56 -2.62
N ASN A 72 -16.61 9.40 -2.54
CA ASN A 72 -17.32 9.03 -1.33
C ASN A 72 -16.35 8.93 -0.16
N TRP A 73 -15.19 8.26 -0.30
CA TRP A 73 -14.18 8.17 0.76
C TRP A 73 -13.62 9.52 1.21
N THR A 74 -13.35 10.46 0.29
CA THR A 74 -12.91 11.81 0.67
C THR A 74 -14.02 12.56 1.40
N LYS A 75 -15.27 12.38 0.96
CA LYS A 75 -16.44 12.99 1.59
C LYS A 75 -16.68 12.49 3.00
N VAL A 76 -16.72 11.17 3.19
CA VAL A 76 -17.00 10.58 4.50
C VAL A 76 -15.85 10.74 5.48
N GLN A 77 -14.61 10.98 5.02
CA GLN A 77 -13.54 11.44 5.91
C GLN A 77 -13.93 12.74 6.64
N VAL A 78 -14.51 13.70 5.91
CA VAL A 78 -14.96 14.99 6.48
C VAL A 78 -16.24 14.83 7.28
N ASP A 79 -17.20 14.07 6.79
CA ASP A 79 -18.52 14.01 7.41
C ASP A 79 -18.57 13.09 8.64
N GLU A 80 -17.79 12.00 8.63
CA GLU A 80 -17.86 10.94 9.64
C GLU A 80 -16.68 11.00 10.62
N VAL A 81 -15.47 11.28 10.13
CA VAL A 81 -14.23 11.14 10.92
C VAL A 81 -13.78 12.47 11.53
N PHE A 82 -13.71 13.55 10.76
CA PHE A 82 -13.27 14.87 11.25
C PHE A 82 -14.07 15.40 12.46
N PRO A 83 -15.40 15.22 12.56
CA PRO A 83 -16.16 15.67 13.73
C PRO A 83 -15.84 14.88 15.01
N LYS A 84 -15.16 13.72 14.89
CA LYS A 84 -14.76 12.84 15.99
C LYS A 84 -13.24 12.78 16.17
N TRP A 85 -12.51 13.75 15.63
CA TRP A 85 -11.04 13.73 15.58
C TRP A 85 -10.36 13.48 16.94
N ASP A 86 -10.90 14.10 17.99
CA ASP A 86 -10.39 14.00 19.36
C ASP A 86 -11.21 13.06 20.25
N THR A 87 -12.18 12.34 19.68
CA THR A 87 -13.02 11.36 20.40
C THR A 87 -12.46 9.96 20.21
N ASP A 88 -12.38 9.18 21.28
CA ASP A 88 -11.92 7.79 21.18
C ASP A 88 -12.92 6.94 20.39
N ALA A 89 -12.40 6.19 19.41
CA ALA A 89 -13.20 5.27 18.62
C ALA A 89 -13.66 4.07 19.46
N THR A 90 -14.89 3.64 19.23
CA THR A 90 -15.43 2.40 19.79
C THR A 90 -16.17 1.61 18.71
N SER A 91 -16.61 0.38 18.99
CA SER A 91 -17.41 -0.37 18.02
C SER A 91 -18.61 0.46 17.56
N ARG A 92 -18.75 0.62 16.23
CA ARG A 92 -19.80 1.42 15.59
C ARG A 92 -19.72 2.94 15.80
N ASN A 93 -18.66 3.46 16.42
CA ASN A 93 -18.46 4.90 16.61
C ASN A 93 -17.11 5.33 16.03
N PRO A 94 -17.08 6.32 15.12
CA PRO A 94 -15.83 6.81 14.55
C PRO A 94 -15.03 7.60 15.59
N GLY A 95 -13.73 7.72 15.36
CA GLY A 95 -12.85 8.45 16.27
C GLY A 95 -11.38 8.10 16.10
N LYS A 96 -10.57 8.46 17.10
CA LYS A 96 -9.16 8.12 17.18
C LYS A 96 -8.94 6.82 17.95
N LEU A 97 -7.95 6.06 17.51
CA LEU A 97 -7.33 4.96 18.22
C LEU A 97 -5.88 5.39 18.49
N GLU A 98 -5.53 5.61 19.75
CA GLU A 98 -4.18 5.94 20.15
C GLU A 98 -3.32 4.67 20.23
N ALA A 99 -2.09 4.75 19.71
CA ALA A 99 -1.05 3.75 19.85
C ALA A 99 0.27 4.47 20.17
N GLU A 100 1.25 3.73 20.70
CA GLU A 100 2.53 4.29 21.15
C GLU A 100 3.27 5.08 20.05
N ASP A 101 3.13 4.66 18.79
CA ASP A 101 3.83 5.23 17.64
C ASP A 101 2.99 6.19 16.81
N LYS A 102 1.66 5.98 16.78
CA LYS A 102 0.77 6.73 15.89
C LYS A 102 -0.70 6.65 16.28
N THR A 103 -1.36 7.82 16.29
CA THR A 103 -2.83 7.91 16.32
C THR A 103 -3.44 7.56 14.96
N ARG A 104 -4.48 6.71 14.97
CA ARG A 104 -5.24 6.31 13.78
C ARG A 104 -6.66 6.83 13.87
N HIS A 105 -7.18 7.39 12.78
CA HIS A 105 -8.55 7.85 12.71
C HIS A 105 -9.40 6.90 11.87
N VAL A 106 -10.44 6.37 12.48
CA VAL A 106 -11.27 5.32 11.90
C VAL A 106 -12.74 5.72 11.83
N ASN A 107 -13.43 5.19 10.84
CA ASN A 107 -14.87 5.34 10.70
C ASN A 107 -15.64 4.40 11.65
N THR A 108 -16.98 4.41 11.58
CA THR A 108 -17.87 3.51 12.33
C THR A 108 -17.58 2.02 12.15
N LYS A 109 -16.94 1.65 11.04
CA LYS A 109 -16.55 0.27 10.70
C LYS A 109 -15.10 -0.05 11.07
N GLY A 110 -14.37 0.86 11.70
CA GLY A 110 -12.95 0.68 12.01
C GLY A 110 -12.00 0.88 10.82
N MET A 111 -12.47 1.48 9.72
CA MET A 111 -11.67 1.70 8.51
C MET A 111 -10.96 3.06 8.55
N GLU A 112 -9.66 3.09 8.21
CA GLU A 112 -8.91 4.32 7.96
C GLU A 112 -9.05 4.75 6.48
N TYR A 113 -9.94 5.69 6.15
CA TYR A 113 -10.13 6.16 4.77
C TYR A 113 -8.84 6.71 4.15
N ILE A 114 -8.04 7.43 4.93
CA ILE A 114 -6.74 7.94 4.49
C ILE A 114 -5.80 6.83 4.04
N GLN A 115 -5.77 5.67 4.71
CA GLN A 115 -4.94 4.53 4.28
C GLN A 115 -5.45 3.93 2.98
N ILE A 116 -6.77 3.78 2.85
CA ILE A 116 -7.40 3.23 1.66
C ILE A 116 -7.06 4.11 0.44
N ILE A 117 -7.29 5.42 0.54
CA ILE A 117 -6.99 6.37 -0.55
C ILE A 117 -5.49 6.37 -0.85
N LYS A 118 -4.64 6.51 0.17
CA LYS A 118 -3.18 6.56 0.02
C LYS A 118 -2.62 5.31 -0.66
N LYS A 119 -3.07 4.12 -0.27
CA LYS A 119 -2.57 2.85 -0.83
C LYS A 119 -3.10 2.62 -2.24
N SER A 120 -4.34 3.00 -2.51
CA SER A 120 -4.94 2.84 -3.83
C SER A 120 -4.34 3.79 -4.88
N LEU A 121 -3.97 5.03 -4.52
CA LEU A 121 -3.31 5.96 -5.45
C LEU A 121 -1.84 5.59 -5.71
N ARG A 122 -1.05 5.36 -4.63
CA ARG A 122 0.41 5.21 -4.74
C ARG A 122 0.88 4.04 -5.61
N SER A 123 0.21 2.89 -5.51
CA SER A 123 0.68 1.67 -6.19
C SER A 123 0.51 1.75 -7.72
N HIS A 124 -0.55 2.41 -8.18
CA HIS A 124 -0.87 2.50 -9.59
C HIS A 124 -0.15 3.67 -10.29
N ASP A 125 -0.01 4.80 -9.58
CA ASP A 125 0.60 6.02 -10.11
C ASP A 125 2.02 5.79 -10.60
N ALA A 126 2.82 5.02 -9.85
CA ALA A 126 4.22 4.79 -10.21
C ALA A 126 4.38 4.04 -11.55
N PHE A 127 3.54 3.03 -11.82
CA PHE A 127 3.58 2.32 -13.11
C PHE A 127 3.16 3.23 -14.27
N THR A 128 2.15 4.06 -14.07
CA THR A 128 1.62 4.91 -15.15
C THR A 128 2.52 6.10 -15.43
N LEU A 129 3.02 6.76 -14.38
CA LEU A 129 3.96 7.85 -14.51
C LEU A 129 5.29 7.33 -15.09
N GLY A 130 5.80 6.19 -14.61
CA GLY A 130 7.01 5.56 -15.13
C GLY A 130 6.94 5.24 -16.64
N ARG A 131 5.78 4.81 -17.15
CA ARG A 131 5.56 4.64 -18.60
C ARG A 131 5.56 5.97 -19.34
N ALA A 132 4.82 6.96 -18.84
CA ALA A 132 4.74 8.28 -19.47
C ALA A 132 6.12 8.97 -19.55
N THR A 133 6.94 8.82 -18.51
CA THR A 133 8.29 9.39 -18.45
C THR A 133 9.25 8.73 -19.43
N ILE A 134 9.09 7.45 -19.73
CA ILE A 134 9.84 6.77 -20.81
C ILE A 134 9.48 7.37 -22.17
N VAL A 135 8.18 7.51 -22.46
CA VAL A 135 7.70 8.10 -23.72
C VAL A 135 8.24 9.53 -23.90
N ASN A 136 8.23 10.31 -22.81
CA ASN A 136 8.73 11.69 -22.80
C ASN A 136 10.25 11.81 -22.64
N LYS A 137 11.00 10.70 -22.62
CA LYS A 137 12.46 10.64 -22.39
C LYS A 137 12.94 11.32 -21.09
N ASN A 138 12.04 11.48 -20.11
CA ASN A 138 12.39 12.00 -18.78
C ASN A 138 12.89 10.85 -17.89
N TYR A 139 14.16 10.49 -18.03
CA TYR A 139 14.72 9.32 -17.35
C TYR A 139 14.96 9.52 -15.85
N GLU A 140 15.15 10.77 -15.41
CA GLU A 140 15.25 11.07 -13.98
C GLU A 140 13.94 10.73 -13.25
N GLU A 141 12.82 11.19 -13.80
CA GLU A 141 11.51 10.88 -13.22
C GLU A 141 11.17 9.39 -13.37
N ARG A 142 11.53 8.77 -14.50
CA ARG A 142 11.42 7.32 -14.69
C ARG A 142 12.11 6.56 -13.56
N ASP A 143 13.33 6.96 -13.19
CA ASP A 143 14.10 6.30 -12.13
C ASP A 143 13.42 6.45 -10.76
N LYS A 144 12.87 7.64 -10.43
CA LYS A 144 12.06 7.85 -9.22
C LYS A 144 10.87 6.89 -9.18
N GLN A 145 10.14 6.76 -10.28
CA GLN A 145 9.00 5.85 -10.36
C GLN A 145 9.42 4.36 -10.26
N ALA A 146 10.53 3.98 -10.89
CA ALA A 146 11.07 2.62 -10.79
C ALA A 146 11.48 2.25 -9.36
N ASN A 147 11.94 3.22 -8.57
CA ASN A 147 12.26 3.03 -7.16
C ASN A 147 11.02 2.80 -6.30
N ILE A 148 9.93 3.53 -6.54
CA ILE A 148 8.64 3.30 -5.87
C ILE A 148 8.10 1.90 -6.19
N ILE A 149 8.17 1.48 -7.46
CA ILE A 149 7.74 0.14 -7.89
C ILE A 149 8.58 -0.94 -7.19
N ARG A 150 9.92 -0.80 -7.16
CA ARG A 150 10.81 -1.73 -6.45
C ARG A 150 10.46 -1.86 -4.99
N GLU A 151 10.25 -0.73 -4.32
CA GLU A 151 9.90 -0.70 -2.90
C GLU A 151 8.60 -1.48 -2.66
N ASN A 152 7.56 -1.21 -3.46
CA ASN A 152 6.26 -1.83 -3.31
C ASN A 152 6.31 -3.34 -3.59
N ILE A 153 6.99 -3.79 -4.65
CA ILE A 153 7.14 -5.23 -4.94
C ILE A 153 7.93 -5.93 -3.84
N SER A 154 9.02 -5.31 -3.36
CA SER A 154 9.83 -5.88 -2.28
C SER A 154 9.01 -6.03 -0.99
N LYS A 155 8.15 -5.05 -0.68
CA LYS A 155 7.23 -5.12 0.46
C LYS A 155 6.21 -6.24 0.31
N VAL A 156 5.63 -6.44 -0.88
CA VAL A 156 4.66 -7.52 -1.12
C VAL A 156 5.29 -8.88 -0.83
N ILE A 157 6.50 -9.13 -1.35
CA ILE A 157 7.22 -10.39 -1.12
C ILE A 157 7.50 -10.55 0.38
N ALA A 158 8.10 -9.56 1.03
CA ALA A 158 8.45 -9.62 2.45
C ALA A 158 7.23 -9.84 3.36
N VAL A 159 6.12 -9.13 3.11
CA VAL A 159 4.87 -9.29 3.86
C VAL A 159 4.26 -10.67 3.62
N ARG A 160 4.31 -11.20 2.39
CA ARG A 160 3.80 -12.55 2.11
C ARG A 160 4.66 -13.61 2.78
N THR A 161 5.99 -13.47 2.76
CA THR A 161 6.92 -14.35 3.50
C THR A 161 6.58 -14.38 4.98
N ALA A 162 6.44 -13.21 5.61
CA ALA A 162 6.10 -13.12 7.02
C ALA A 162 4.71 -13.71 7.33
N HIS A 163 3.70 -13.39 6.52
CA HIS A 163 2.34 -13.91 6.72
C HIS A 163 2.28 -15.44 6.64
N TYR A 164 2.90 -16.04 5.62
CA TYR A 164 2.93 -17.49 5.46
C TYR A 164 3.76 -18.15 6.55
N SER A 165 4.88 -17.53 6.95
CA SER A 165 5.66 -18.01 8.09
C SER A 165 4.75 -18.12 9.33
N GLN A 166 4.00 -17.06 9.66
CA GLN A 166 3.12 -17.09 10.83
C GLN A 166 1.97 -18.08 10.70
N SER A 167 1.36 -18.26 9.53
CA SER A 167 0.26 -19.22 9.35
C SER A 167 0.67 -20.68 9.56
N GLU A 168 1.96 -21.00 9.39
CA GLU A 168 2.46 -22.37 9.56
C GLU A 168 2.81 -22.73 11.00
N LYS A 169 2.97 -21.75 11.90
CA LYS A 169 3.26 -22.02 13.32
C LYS A 169 2.18 -22.88 13.96
N ASP A 170 0.92 -22.65 13.60
CA ASP A 170 -0.22 -23.35 14.19
C ASP A 170 -0.39 -24.76 13.61
N LYS A 171 -0.05 -24.97 12.32
CA LYS A 171 -0.23 -26.24 11.59
C LYS A 171 0.83 -27.30 11.87
N LEU A 172 1.98 -26.91 12.42
CA LEU A 172 3.06 -27.84 12.77
C LEU A 172 2.73 -28.72 14.00
N SER A 173 1.63 -28.44 14.70
CA SER A 173 1.23 -29.16 15.92
C SER A 173 0.47 -30.47 15.68
N GLY A 174 -0.05 -30.72 14.48
CA GLY A 174 -0.94 -31.87 14.17
C GLY A 174 -0.37 -32.83 13.13
N ALA A 175 -0.36 -34.14 13.43
CA ALA A 175 0.13 -35.18 12.51
C ALA A 175 -0.63 -35.27 11.17
N GLY A 176 -1.90 -34.84 11.13
CA GLY A 176 -2.74 -34.83 9.92
C GLY A 176 -2.52 -33.63 8.99
N GLU A 177 -1.78 -32.60 9.43
CA GLU A 177 -1.61 -31.34 8.68
C GLU A 177 -0.24 -31.21 8.00
N LYS A 178 0.67 -32.17 8.23
CA LYS A 178 2.05 -32.14 7.70
C LYS A 178 2.12 -31.94 6.19
N LYS A 179 1.19 -32.52 5.41
CA LYS A 179 1.14 -32.29 3.96
C LYS A 179 0.94 -30.82 3.61
N SER A 180 -0.03 -30.15 4.28
CA SER A 180 -0.28 -28.72 4.06
C SER A 180 0.88 -27.90 4.59
N ALA A 181 1.32 -28.17 5.82
CA ALA A 181 2.42 -27.44 6.44
C ALA A 181 3.71 -27.51 5.61
N PHE A 182 4.05 -28.67 5.05
CA PHE A 182 5.26 -28.81 4.21
C PHE A 182 5.13 -28.06 2.89
N HIS A 183 3.93 -28.06 2.29
CA HIS A 183 3.67 -27.27 1.08
C HIS A 183 3.84 -25.78 1.37
N ASP A 184 3.17 -25.29 2.41
CA ASP A 184 3.19 -23.88 2.78
C ASP A 184 4.59 -23.43 3.25
N LEU A 185 5.33 -24.25 4.00
CA LEU A 185 6.74 -24.00 4.36
C LEU A 185 7.67 -24.01 3.13
N SER A 186 7.39 -24.82 2.11
CA SER A 186 8.15 -24.78 0.85
C SER A 186 7.94 -23.45 0.12
N GLU A 187 6.71 -22.90 0.15
CA GLU A 187 6.42 -21.58 -0.40
C GLU A 187 7.15 -20.48 0.40
N VAL A 188 7.13 -20.56 1.74
CA VAL A 188 7.91 -19.65 2.62
C VAL A 188 9.39 -19.69 2.24
N PHE A 189 9.97 -20.89 2.11
CA PHE A 189 11.37 -21.08 1.76
C PHE A 189 11.69 -20.40 0.42
N GLY A 190 10.87 -20.62 -0.60
CA GLY A 190 11.01 -19.97 -1.91
C GLY A 190 10.93 -18.45 -1.83
N PHE A 191 9.98 -17.90 -1.07
CA PHE A 191 9.87 -16.46 -0.87
C PHE A 191 11.08 -15.89 -0.12
N MET A 192 11.54 -16.54 0.96
CA MET A 192 12.77 -16.15 1.68
C MET A 192 13.97 -16.14 0.74
N TYR A 193 14.12 -17.17 -0.09
CA TYR A 193 15.21 -17.26 -1.07
C TYR A 193 15.17 -16.12 -2.08
N SER A 194 13.97 -15.66 -2.48
CA SER A 194 13.81 -14.52 -3.39
C SER A 194 14.16 -13.16 -2.77
N LEU A 195 14.21 -13.04 -1.44
CA LEU A 195 14.50 -11.77 -0.77
C LEU A 195 15.87 -11.18 -1.14
N GLN A 196 16.84 -12.02 -1.53
CA GLN A 196 18.19 -11.58 -1.91
C GLN A 196 18.24 -10.77 -3.21
N VAL A 197 17.18 -10.81 -4.04
CA VAL A 197 17.09 -10.00 -5.27
C VAL A 197 16.25 -8.74 -5.10
N ASN A 198 15.59 -8.57 -3.94
CA ASN A 198 14.83 -7.36 -3.61
C ASN A 198 15.80 -6.24 -3.24
N ARG A 199 15.76 -5.12 -3.97
CA ARG A 199 16.72 -4.01 -3.82
C ARG A 199 16.14 -2.82 -3.08
N LYS A 200 16.97 -2.19 -2.26
CA LYS A 200 16.67 -0.91 -1.62
C LYS A 200 16.45 0.17 -2.70
N PRO A 201 15.43 1.04 -2.57
CA PRO A 201 15.23 2.18 -3.46
C PRO A 201 16.50 3.03 -3.58
N ASN A 202 16.80 3.53 -4.78
CA ASN A 202 18.01 4.32 -5.07
C ASN A 202 19.34 3.59 -4.79
N SER A 203 19.35 2.26 -4.70
CA SER A 203 20.55 1.48 -4.43
C SER A 203 20.64 0.22 -5.26
N LYS A 204 21.89 -0.25 -5.47
CA LYS A 204 22.16 -1.59 -6.01
C LYS A 204 22.13 -2.67 -4.93
N ALA A 205 22.16 -2.27 -3.66
CA ALA A 205 22.17 -3.18 -2.53
C ALA A 205 20.82 -3.87 -2.33
N PRO A 206 20.80 -5.17 -1.98
CA PRO A 206 19.57 -5.85 -1.60
C PRO A 206 19.11 -5.39 -0.21
N TYR A 207 17.85 -5.69 0.12
CA TYR A 207 17.35 -5.56 1.50
C TYR A 207 18.04 -6.57 2.42
N PHE A 208 18.25 -7.78 1.93
CA PHE A 208 18.92 -8.87 2.63
C PHE A 208 20.07 -9.41 1.78
N THR A 209 21.23 -9.57 2.39
CA THR A 209 22.39 -10.23 1.80
C THR A 209 22.13 -11.72 1.63
N ARG A 210 22.93 -12.38 0.77
CA ARG A 210 22.90 -13.84 0.63
C ARG A 210 23.13 -14.55 1.97
N GLN A 211 23.97 -13.99 2.84
CA GLN A 211 24.26 -14.59 4.14
C GLN A 211 23.05 -14.51 5.08
N GLU A 212 22.35 -13.38 5.11
CA GLU A 212 21.10 -13.24 5.88
C GLU A 212 20.01 -14.17 5.36
N VAL A 213 19.81 -14.23 4.03
CA VAL A 213 18.84 -15.16 3.42
C VAL A 213 19.18 -16.61 3.73
N LYS A 214 20.46 -17.00 3.64
CA LYS A 214 20.90 -18.34 4.04
C LYS A 214 20.58 -18.59 5.52
N GLY A 215 20.83 -17.61 6.40
CA GLY A 215 20.50 -17.73 7.81
C GLY A 215 19.00 -17.92 8.07
N PHE A 216 18.12 -17.37 7.22
CA PHE A 216 16.67 -17.62 7.32
C PHE A 216 16.31 -19.03 6.84
N THR A 217 16.84 -19.47 5.70
CA THR A 217 16.54 -20.81 5.15
C THR A 217 17.12 -21.93 6.00
N ASP A 218 18.33 -21.75 6.56
CA ASP A 218 18.98 -22.74 7.44
C ASP A 218 18.13 -23.04 8.68
N LYS A 219 17.37 -22.07 9.19
CA LYS A 219 16.44 -22.29 10.31
C LYS A 219 15.31 -23.24 9.95
N LEU A 220 14.89 -23.25 8.68
CA LEU A 220 13.84 -24.13 8.20
C LEU A 220 14.34 -25.55 7.90
N GLU A 221 15.66 -25.69 7.72
CA GLU A 221 16.34 -26.95 7.39
C GLU A 221 17.08 -27.57 8.60
N VAL A 222 16.93 -27.00 9.80
CA VAL A 222 17.57 -27.53 11.02
C VAL A 222 17.10 -28.96 11.32
N ASN A 223 17.99 -29.78 11.91
CA ASN A 223 17.74 -31.19 12.22
C ASN A 223 17.26 -31.96 10.97
N ASN A 224 16.11 -32.64 11.03
CA ASN A 224 15.49 -33.29 9.88
C ASN A 224 14.58 -32.37 9.05
N GLY A 225 14.86 -31.06 9.03
CA GLY A 225 14.13 -30.04 8.29
C GLY A 225 12.66 -29.95 8.67
N PHE A 226 11.77 -29.87 7.68
CA PHE A 226 10.33 -29.70 7.92
C PHE A 226 9.72 -30.83 8.76
N TRP A 227 10.36 -32.01 8.84
CA TRP A 227 9.90 -33.11 9.67
C TRP A 227 10.03 -32.84 11.18
N GLU A 228 10.96 -31.98 11.57
CA GLU A 228 11.33 -31.70 12.97
C GLU A 228 11.34 -30.21 13.31
N ILE A 229 10.97 -29.34 12.36
CA ILE A 229 10.82 -27.91 12.62
C ILE A 229 9.66 -27.66 13.59
N THR A 230 9.86 -26.71 14.50
CA THR A 230 8.83 -26.23 15.43
C THR A 230 8.58 -24.75 15.20
N SER A 231 7.48 -24.23 15.76
CA SER A 231 7.13 -22.81 15.69
C SER A 231 8.23 -21.87 16.21
N ALA A 232 9.13 -22.36 17.06
CA ALA A 232 10.28 -21.60 17.57
C ALA A 232 11.32 -21.24 16.50
N TYR A 233 11.36 -21.98 15.39
CA TYR A 233 12.28 -21.74 14.28
C TYR A 233 11.70 -20.81 13.20
N ILE A 234 10.42 -20.48 13.32
CA ILE A 234 9.68 -19.62 12.41
C ILE A 234 9.61 -18.22 13.04
N ALA A 235 10.08 -17.19 12.33
CA ALA A 235 10.00 -15.80 12.79
C ALA A 235 8.58 -15.27 12.69
#